data_AF-A0A2A6PA37-F1
#
_entry.id   AF-A0A2A6PA37-F1
#
_cell.length_a   1.000
_cell.length_b   1.000
_cell.length_c   1.000
_cell.angle_alpha   90.00
_cell.angle_beta   90.00
_cell.angle_gamma   90.00
#
_symmetry.space_group_name_H-M   'P 1'
#
loop_
_entity.id
_entity.type
_entity.pdbx_description
1 polymer ?
#
loop_
_entity_poly.entity_id
_entity_poly.type
_entity_poly.pdbx_seq_one_letter_code
_entity_poly.pdbx_strand_id
1 'polypeptide(L)'
;MAARIVVLAAIAFISFSERAFAWAYQGHEVTGAIADQLLKANAKEQVAAILGVELRVAGPWADCVRSVARLPDGSFKYAPTKPEYRIPCAAFETPAEIARMEDYVSRNWLDCDYAKGHGCNETYHFADVAIQHDDYKRGYVGTSNHDIVGAINAAIAVLRGQPAPLPFSIRDKKEALLLLAHFVGDLHQPLHVGAVYLDRSGQLVDPDQAGLDSATETLGGNLLGPAENNLHAQWDAIPADLAETASPDLIKKAKALSTTAGPIDAMAATWASDTVMASHAAFAGLTFSGADRGRWDVHVADPPAYAAREDNLKRDQLAKGGARLAQILNTIWPTPTDKTTACTLTNICYCVTTTHRDAITANVARVRQLLADQRATGKMTGYLSIPLSTLGGSYFGVNREVAQRTKERIEQRFGATSTWVLNPGAEGNLPETATGADYMYMWTQILEGRGGYGEDFDFFYFTGPADFAQFFGLTGINDADRIEAYFDQRLGTDPDLMKAVTAGKLSKRGFRNHYALRAAVTFSYGSHDEWNIVELLNQRRRGSDQFGIGNQIGVLFDGRAVTPGDFEAGAAAGTVGRCN
;
A
#
# COMPACT_ATOMS: atom_id res chain seq x y z
N MET A 1 63.49 2.36 57.99
CA MET A 1 63.28 2.80 56.61
C MET A 1 63.00 1.58 55.76
N ALA A 2 61.80 1.45 55.19
CA ALA A 2 61.48 0.46 54.17
C ALA A 2 60.50 1.14 53.21
N ALA A 3 60.97 1.50 52.02
CA ALA A 3 60.17 2.15 50.99
C ALA A 3 59.49 1.08 50.13
N ARG A 4 58.16 1.15 50.04
CA ARG A 4 57.34 0.36 49.12
C ARG A 4 57.30 1.07 47.77
N ILE A 5 57.71 0.38 46.71
CA ILE A 5 57.52 0.81 45.32
C ILE A 5 56.13 0.33 44.87
N VAL A 6 55.26 1.26 44.49
CA VAL A 6 53.98 0.99 43.84
C VAL A 6 54.17 1.25 42.35
N VAL A 7 53.98 0.21 41.53
CA VAL A 7 53.93 0.31 40.06
C VAL A 7 52.48 0.58 39.66
N LEU A 8 52.22 1.77 39.13
CA LEU A 8 50.94 2.13 38.51
C LEU A 8 50.98 1.69 37.03
N ALA A 9 50.19 0.68 36.71
CA ALA A 9 49.90 0.30 35.32
C ALA A 9 48.88 1.30 34.75
N ALA A 10 49.30 2.13 33.80
CA ALA A 10 48.42 2.96 33.00
C ALA A 10 47.76 2.08 31.92
N ILE A 11 46.49 1.74 32.11
CA ILE A 11 45.64 1.16 31.07
C ILE A 11 45.23 2.30 30.15
N ALA A 12 45.85 2.38 28.97
CA ALA A 12 45.39 3.24 27.90
C ALA A 12 44.09 2.66 27.33
N PHE A 13 42.96 3.30 27.63
CA PHE A 13 41.71 3.09 26.91
C PHE A 13 41.92 3.60 25.47
N ILE A 14 42.02 2.68 24.52
CA ILE A 14 41.95 2.98 23.09
C ILE A 14 40.47 3.21 22.78
N SER A 15 40.06 4.47 22.73
CA SER A 15 38.75 4.88 22.24
C SER A 15 38.73 4.73 20.71
N PHE A 16 37.99 3.73 20.21
CA PHE A 16 37.64 3.66 18.80
C PHE A 16 36.74 4.85 18.46
N SER A 17 37.12 5.59 17.43
CA SER A 17 36.39 6.76 16.91
C SER A 17 35.54 6.32 15.73
N GLU A 18 34.22 6.47 15.80
CA GLU A 18 33.28 6.08 14.74
C GLU A 18 32.76 7.34 14.04
N ARG A 19 32.90 7.41 12.72
CA ARG A 19 32.27 8.48 11.92
C ARG A 19 31.07 7.93 11.14
N ALA A 20 30.03 8.75 11.10
CA ALA A 20 28.64 8.46 10.74
C ALA A 20 28.42 7.94 9.31
N PHE A 21 27.60 6.89 9.20
CA PHE A 21 26.89 6.43 8.02
C PHE A 21 25.46 6.15 8.46
N ALA A 22 24.49 6.66 7.72
CA ALA A 22 23.12 6.17 7.61
C ALA A 22 22.95 4.73 8.07
N TRP A 23 21.98 4.42 8.96
CA TRP A 23 21.85 3.13 9.66
C TRP A 23 23.12 2.29 9.50
N ALA A 24 24.12 2.48 10.37
CA ALA A 24 25.40 1.79 10.24
C ALA A 24 25.15 0.33 9.84
N TYR A 25 25.96 -0.22 8.93
CA TYR A 25 25.61 -1.37 8.08
C TYR A 25 24.72 -2.47 8.70
N GLN A 26 24.88 -2.77 9.99
CA GLN A 26 24.03 -3.67 10.77
C GLN A 26 22.52 -3.32 10.70
N GLY A 27 22.15 -2.03 10.71
CA GLY A 27 20.76 -1.59 10.59
C GLY A 27 20.14 -1.93 9.23
N HIS A 28 20.91 -1.80 8.15
CA HIS A 28 20.51 -2.27 6.83
C HIS A 28 20.41 -3.79 6.75
N GLU A 29 21.35 -4.51 7.36
CA GLU A 29 21.29 -5.97 7.44
C GLU A 29 20.04 -6.43 8.21
N VAL A 30 19.74 -5.83 9.35
CA VAL A 30 18.54 -6.15 10.15
C VAL A 30 17.27 -5.86 9.35
N THR A 31 17.19 -4.69 8.69
CA THR A 31 16.06 -4.32 7.83
C THR A 31 15.86 -5.34 6.71
N GLY A 32 16.94 -5.72 6.01
CA GLY A 32 16.91 -6.75 4.97
C GLY A 32 16.50 -8.12 5.51
N ALA A 33 17.04 -8.54 6.66
CA ALA A 33 16.72 -9.81 7.29
C ALA A 33 15.26 -9.93 7.72
N ILE A 34 14.66 -8.82 8.19
CA ILE A 34 13.21 -8.76 8.46
C ILE A 34 12.45 -8.94 7.14
N ALA A 35 12.85 -8.22 6.09
CA ALA A 35 12.17 -8.30 4.80
C ALA A 35 12.22 -9.72 4.21
N ASP A 36 13.38 -10.39 4.25
CA ASP A 36 13.57 -11.77 3.77
C ASP A 36 12.57 -12.76 4.42
N GLN A 37 12.23 -12.57 5.69
CA GLN A 37 11.24 -13.41 6.40
C GLN A 37 9.78 -13.07 6.07
N LEU A 38 9.51 -11.89 5.51
CA LEU A 38 8.17 -11.39 5.19
C LEU A 38 7.84 -11.47 3.68
N LEU A 39 8.79 -11.88 2.84
CA LEU A 39 8.54 -12.12 1.42
C LEU A 39 7.56 -13.28 1.19
N LYS A 40 6.60 -13.05 0.29
CA LYS A 40 5.74 -14.09 -0.28
C LYS A 40 6.52 -14.91 -1.30
N ALA A 41 6.04 -16.11 -1.61
CA ALA A 41 6.74 -17.08 -2.44
C ALA A 41 7.28 -16.51 -3.77
N ASN A 42 6.44 -15.82 -4.55
CA ASN A 42 6.86 -15.24 -5.84
C ASN A 42 7.91 -14.14 -5.65
N ALA A 43 7.68 -13.19 -4.72
CA ALA A 43 8.65 -12.13 -4.45
C ALA A 43 10.00 -12.70 -3.98
N LYS A 44 10.00 -13.74 -3.15
CA LYS A 44 11.20 -14.44 -2.71
C LYS A 44 11.99 -15.06 -3.86
N GLU A 45 11.28 -15.70 -4.80
CA GLU A 45 11.90 -16.27 -6.00
C GLU A 45 12.51 -15.20 -6.90
N GLN A 46 11.79 -14.09 -7.12
CA GLN A 46 12.28 -12.97 -7.94
C GLN A 46 13.51 -12.30 -7.32
N VAL A 47 13.50 -12.06 -6.00
CA VAL A 47 14.64 -11.50 -5.27
C VAL A 47 15.86 -12.41 -5.41
N ALA A 48 15.71 -13.72 -5.17
CA ALA A 48 16.79 -14.68 -5.29
C ALA A 48 17.37 -14.73 -6.72
N ALA A 49 16.50 -14.72 -7.74
CA ALA A 49 16.93 -14.74 -9.14
C ALA A 49 17.68 -13.46 -9.56
N ILE A 50 17.30 -12.30 -9.02
CA ILE A 50 17.90 -11.00 -9.39
C ILE A 50 19.22 -10.76 -8.63
N LEU A 51 19.25 -11.00 -7.32
CA LEU A 51 20.40 -10.66 -6.48
C LEU A 51 21.45 -11.77 -6.44
N GLY A 52 21.00 -13.03 -6.33
CA GLY A 52 21.86 -14.16 -5.96
C GLY A 52 22.30 -14.16 -4.49
N VAL A 53 21.83 -13.21 -3.68
CA VAL A 53 22.06 -13.08 -2.23
C VAL A 53 20.77 -12.65 -1.53
N GLU A 54 20.71 -12.80 -0.21
CA GLU A 54 19.58 -12.34 0.62
C GLU A 54 19.52 -10.81 0.70
N LEU A 55 18.34 -10.24 1.00
CA LEU A 55 18.19 -8.79 1.19
C LEU A 55 19.03 -8.28 2.35
N ARG A 56 19.24 -9.10 3.39
CA ARG A 56 20.19 -8.83 4.47
C ARG A 56 21.58 -8.44 3.94
N VAL A 57 22.12 -9.22 3.01
CA VAL A 57 23.45 -8.97 2.42
C VAL A 57 23.41 -7.79 1.45
N ALA A 58 22.31 -7.61 0.73
CA ALA A 58 22.10 -6.50 -0.21
C ALA A 58 22.01 -5.13 0.46
N GLY A 59 21.47 -5.07 1.68
CA GLY A 59 21.13 -3.83 2.40
C GLY A 59 22.26 -2.80 2.44
N PRO A 60 23.50 -3.15 2.82
CA PRO A 60 24.60 -2.18 2.90
C PRO A 60 25.16 -1.67 1.56
N TRP A 61 24.67 -2.14 0.41
CA TRP A 61 25.33 -1.92 -0.88
C TRP A 61 25.54 -0.44 -1.26
N ALA A 62 24.56 0.44 -1.01
CA ALA A 62 24.69 1.85 -1.40
C ALA A 62 25.72 2.62 -0.55
N ASP A 63 26.02 2.16 0.68
CA ASP A 63 27.14 2.70 1.45
C ASP A 63 28.49 2.21 0.95
N CYS A 64 28.56 0.95 0.50
CA CYS A 64 29.76 0.45 -0.19
C CYS A 64 30.11 1.31 -1.41
N VAL A 65 29.09 1.74 -2.16
CA VAL A 65 29.23 2.63 -3.31
C VAL A 65 29.89 3.96 -2.95
N ARG A 66 29.72 4.49 -1.73
CA ARG A 66 30.38 5.73 -1.27
C ARG A 66 31.90 5.64 -1.23
N SER A 67 32.46 4.42 -1.25
CA SER A 67 33.92 4.20 -1.36
C SER A 67 34.46 4.33 -2.79
N VAL A 68 33.63 4.67 -3.77
CA VAL A 68 34.07 4.99 -5.13
C VAL A 68 34.49 6.46 -5.21
N ALA A 69 35.76 6.70 -5.47
CA ALA A 69 36.31 8.04 -5.66
C ALA A 69 36.41 8.39 -7.15
N ARG A 70 36.13 9.66 -7.49
CA ARG A 70 36.52 10.22 -8.78
C ARG A 70 37.97 10.71 -8.73
N LEU A 71 38.82 10.11 -9.54
CA LEU A 71 40.24 10.44 -9.62
C LEU A 71 40.49 11.74 -10.43
N PRO A 72 41.67 12.37 -10.31
CA PRO A 72 42.01 13.58 -11.05
C PRO A 72 41.95 13.44 -12.58
N ASP A 73 42.13 12.22 -13.10
CA ASP A 73 42.01 11.89 -14.53
C ASP A 73 40.55 11.73 -15.00
N GLY A 74 39.59 11.88 -14.09
CA GLY A 74 38.16 11.76 -14.35
C GLY A 74 37.61 10.32 -14.28
N SER A 75 38.46 9.32 -14.03
CA SER A 75 38.02 7.95 -13.82
C SER A 75 37.42 7.72 -12.43
N PHE A 76 36.62 6.67 -12.29
CA PHE A 76 36.00 6.27 -11.03
C PHE A 76 36.65 4.97 -10.54
N LYS A 77 37.05 4.94 -9.27
CA LYS A 77 37.71 3.78 -8.66
C LYS A 77 37.16 3.48 -7.28
N TYR A 78 36.75 2.24 -7.07
CA TYR A 78 36.43 1.72 -5.74
C TYR A 78 37.72 1.60 -4.91
N ALA A 79 37.81 2.39 -3.83
CA ALA A 79 39.00 2.48 -2.98
C ALA A 79 38.60 2.57 -1.50
N PRO A 80 38.12 1.47 -0.89
CA PRO A 80 37.83 1.44 0.54
C PRO A 80 39.14 1.61 1.31
N THR A 81 39.33 2.78 1.92
CA THR A 81 40.59 3.15 2.60
C THR A 81 40.68 2.65 4.04
N LYS A 82 39.59 2.13 4.61
CA LYS A 82 39.55 1.65 6.00
C LYS A 82 38.85 0.27 6.14
N PRO A 83 39.35 -0.63 7.01
CA PRO A 83 38.78 -1.97 7.19
C PRO A 83 37.30 -1.99 7.60
N GLU A 84 36.86 -1.04 8.42
CA GLU A 84 35.47 -0.93 8.89
C GLU A 84 34.46 -0.72 7.74
N TYR A 85 34.87 -0.02 6.67
CA TYR A 85 34.05 0.19 5.47
C TYR A 85 34.03 -1.02 4.54
N ARG A 86 34.88 -2.01 4.81
CA ARG A 86 34.99 -3.22 4.00
C ARG A 86 34.13 -4.36 4.54
N ILE A 87 33.85 -4.37 5.84
CA ILE A 87 33.15 -5.46 6.54
C ILE A 87 31.82 -5.82 5.84
N PRO A 88 30.89 -4.88 5.60
CA PRO A 88 29.63 -5.21 4.92
C PRO A 88 29.78 -5.40 3.41
N CYS A 89 30.89 -4.95 2.83
CA CYS A 89 31.05 -4.84 1.38
C CYS A 89 31.70 -6.06 0.73
N ALA A 90 32.22 -7.02 1.52
CA ALA A 90 32.96 -8.17 1.02
C ALA A 90 32.20 -8.97 -0.07
N ALA A 91 30.87 -9.05 0.01
CA ALA A 91 30.03 -9.70 -0.99
C ALA A 91 30.02 -8.99 -2.36
N PHE A 92 30.40 -7.71 -2.41
CA PHE A 92 30.40 -6.85 -3.58
C PHE A 92 31.80 -6.55 -4.13
N GLU A 93 32.85 -7.19 -3.59
CA GLU A 93 34.24 -6.97 -4.02
C GLU A 93 34.69 -7.92 -5.15
N THR A 94 33.74 -8.54 -5.86
CA THR A 94 34.08 -9.24 -7.11
C THR A 94 34.34 -8.22 -8.23
N PRO A 95 35.16 -8.54 -9.26
CA PRO A 95 35.41 -7.61 -10.35
C PRO A 95 34.14 -7.07 -11.03
N ALA A 96 33.09 -7.88 -11.14
CA ALA A 96 31.82 -7.48 -11.74
C ALA A 96 31.02 -6.51 -10.86
N GLU A 97 31.00 -6.73 -9.54
CA GLU A 97 30.28 -5.87 -8.60
C GLU A 97 31.04 -4.56 -8.31
N ILE A 98 32.38 -4.58 -8.27
CA ILE A 98 33.20 -3.36 -8.26
C ILE A 98 32.93 -2.51 -9.50
N ALA A 99 32.95 -3.12 -10.69
CA ALA A 99 32.63 -2.42 -11.93
C ALA A 99 31.20 -1.84 -11.92
N ARG A 100 30.25 -2.50 -11.28
CA ARG A 100 28.88 -1.98 -11.09
C ARG A 100 28.86 -0.75 -10.20
N MET A 101 29.56 -0.76 -9.06
CA MET A 101 29.64 0.40 -8.17
C MET A 101 30.31 1.59 -8.87
N GLU A 102 31.44 1.36 -9.56
CA GLU A 102 32.14 2.40 -10.33
C GLU A 102 31.24 2.98 -11.45
N ASP A 103 30.54 2.13 -12.19
CA ASP A 103 29.58 2.53 -13.23
C ASP A 103 28.42 3.34 -12.64
N TYR A 104 27.83 2.89 -11.54
CA TYR A 104 26.71 3.58 -10.89
C TYR A 104 27.09 5.01 -10.45
N VAL A 105 28.23 5.18 -9.78
CA VAL A 105 28.70 6.51 -9.37
C VAL A 105 28.98 7.38 -10.60
N SER A 106 29.64 6.84 -11.62
CA SER A 106 29.92 7.61 -12.84
C SER A 106 28.66 8.16 -13.52
N ARG A 107 27.57 7.39 -13.52
CA ARG A 107 26.27 7.77 -14.11
C ARG A 107 25.48 8.76 -13.25
N ASN A 108 25.81 8.89 -11.96
CA ASN A 108 25.11 9.73 -10.99
C ASN A 108 26.06 10.79 -10.36
N TRP A 109 27.08 11.24 -11.08
CA TRP A 109 28.10 12.15 -10.53
C TRP A 109 27.81 13.65 -10.70
N LEU A 110 27.11 14.05 -11.76
CA LEU A 110 26.93 15.47 -12.12
C LEU A 110 25.48 15.97 -11.92
N ASP A 111 25.35 17.28 -11.72
CA ASP A 111 24.10 18.07 -11.74
C ASP A 111 23.09 17.85 -10.59
N CYS A 112 23.58 17.76 -9.34
CA CYS A 112 22.76 17.78 -8.13
C CYS A 112 22.83 19.09 -7.35
N ASP A 113 21.81 19.31 -6.51
CA ASP A 113 21.62 20.52 -5.72
C ASP A 113 22.62 20.67 -4.55
N TYR A 114 23.43 19.64 -4.24
CA TYR A 114 24.29 19.59 -3.06
C TYR A 114 25.79 19.48 -3.38
N ALA A 115 26.60 20.22 -2.61
CA ALA A 115 28.07 20.32 -2.52
C ALA A 115 28.95 20.01 -3.77
N LYS A 116 29.77 20.99 -4.16
CA LYS A 116 30.86 20.82 -5.14
C LYS A 116 31.87 19.77 -4.67
N GLY A 117 32.06 18.70 -5.45
CA GLY A 117 33.13 17.72 -5.25
C GLY A 117 32.69 16.31 -4.84
N HIS A 118 31.38 16.11 -4.61
CA HIS A 118 30.76 14.83 -4.26
C HIS A 118 29.78 14.39 -5.35
N GLY A 119 29.51 13.08 -5.44
CA GLY A 119 28.57 12.53 -6.40
C GLY A 119 27.13 12.70 -5.94
N CYS A 120 26.19 12.85 -6.88
CA CYS A 120 24.77 13.02 -6.56
C CYS A 120 24.19 11.82 -5.84
N ASN A 121 24.74 10.63 -6.04
CA ASN A 121 24.38 9.43 -5.30
C ASN A 121 24.45 9.59 -3.77
N GLU A 122 25.29 10.48 -3.24
CA GLU A 122 25.35 10.74 -1.79
C GLU A 122 24.08 11.43 -1.26
N THR A 123 23.43 12.24 -2.09
CA THR A 123 22.19 12.96 -1.72
C THR A 123 20.95 12.06 -1.73
N TYR A 124 21.04 10.86 -2.32
CA TYR A 124 19.91 9.94 -2.49
C TYR A 124 19.52 9.22 -1.19
N HIS A 125 20.32 9.40 -0.13
CA HIS A 125 20.17 8.68 1.14
C HIS A 125 19.30 9.40 2.17
N PHE A 126 18.93 10.66 1.94
CA PHE A 126 18.22 11.44 2.95
C PHE A 126 17.30 12.51 2.36
N ALA A 127 16.51 13.10 3.25
CA ALA A 127 15.89 14.41 3.15
C ALA A 127 16.04 15.08 4.52
N ASP A 128 16.18 16.40 4.56
CA ASP A 128 16.35 17.15 5.82
C ASP A 128 15.09 17.95 6.15
N VAL A 129 13.94 17.30 6.28
CA VAL A 129 12.68 18.00 6.58
C VAL A 129 12.72 18.57 7.99
N ALA A 130 12.46 19.87 8.14
CA ALA A 130 12.43 20.50 9.46
C ALA A 130 11.37 19.84 10.37
N ILE A 131 11.74 19.51 11.61
CA ILE A 131 10.83 18.87 12.59
C ILE A 131 9.63 19.73 13.03
N GLN A 132 9.52 20.97 12.54
CA GLN A 132 8.33 21.80 12.70
C GLN A 132 7.19 21.36 11.77
N HIS A 133 7.48 20.58 10.73
CA HIS A 133 6.48 19.97 9.86
C HIS A 133 6.02 18.62 10.43
N ASP A 134 4.76 18.26 10.14
CA ASP A 134 4.16 16.97 10.50
C ASP A 134 4.21 15.96 9.34
N ASP A 135 4.75 16.35 8.18
CA ASP A 135 4.78 15.54 6.97
C ASP A 135 6.03 15.79 6.12
N TYR A 136 6.30 14.84 5.21
CA TYR A 136 7.22 15.08 4.09
C TYR A 136 6.44 15.69 2.93
N LYS A 137 6.98 16.77 2.35
CA LYS A 137 6.47 17.34 1.12
C LYS A 137 7.59 17.89 0.26
N ARG A 138 7.53 17.60 -1.03
CA ARG A 138 8.44 18.20 -2.01
C ARG A 138 8.27 19.72 -2.03
N GLY A 139 9.38 20.43 -1.90
CA GLY A 139 9.44 21.89 -1.88
C GLY A 139 9.68 22.49 -0.50
N TYR A 140 9.61 21.69 0.58
CA TYR A 140 10.18 22.11 1.87
C TYR A 140 11.71 22.24 1.75
N VAL A 141 12.28 23.16 2.51
CA VAL A 141 13.74 23.22 2.71
C VAL A 141 14.23 21.85 3.18
N GLY A 142 15.35 21.38 2.61
CA GLY A 142 15.90 20.04 2.88
C GLY A 142 15.34 18.91 1.99
N THR A 143 14.33 19.18 1.15
CA THR A 143 13.84 18.24 0.13
C THR A 143 14.36 18.61 -1.26
N SER A 144 14.47 17.64 -2.18
CA SER A 144 14.94 17.91 -3.54
C SER A 144 14.45 16.85 -4.54
N ASN A 145 14.75 17.07 -5.84
CA ASN A 145 14.49 16.03 -6.84
C ASN A 145 15.46 14.83 -6.76
N HIS A 146 16.52 14.96 -5.96
CA HIS A 146 17.53 13.94 -5.73
C HIS A 146 17.35 13.24 -4.38
N ASP A 147 16.32 13.57 -3.60
CA ASP A 147 16.16 12.99 -2.27
C ASP A 147 15.77 11.49 -2.27
N ILE A 148 15.82 10.91 -1.08
CA ILE A 148 15.53 9.49 -0.84
C ILE A 148 14.15 9.02 -1.32
N VAL A 149 13.13 9.88 -1.25
CA VAL A 149 11.80 9.56 -1.75
C VAL A 149 11.83 9.38 -3.26
N GLY A 150 12.53 10.27 -3.97
CA GLY A 150 12.78 10.14 -5.40
C GLY A 150 13.56 8.87 -5.74
N ALA A 151 14.62 8.57 -4.99
CA ALA A 151 15.50 7.43 -5.24
C ALA A 151 14.76 6.09 -5.08
N ILE A 152 13.94 5.94 -4.04
CA ILE A 152 13.08 4.76 -3.83
C ILE A 152 12.08 4.60 -4.98
N ASN A 153 11.43 5.69 -5.39
CA ASN A 153 10.47 5.65 -6.50
C ASN A 153 11.13 5.29 -7.83
N ALA A 154 12.38 5.74 -8.07
CA ALA A 154 13.15 5.35 -9.25
C ALA A 154 13.50 3.86 -9.24
N ALA A 155 13.93 3.32 -8.10
CA ALA A 155 14.19 1.90 -7.95
C ALA A 155 12.92 1.05 -8.19
N ILE A 156 11.78 1.47 -7.62
CA ILE A 156 10.47 0.82 -7.85
C ILE A 156 10.12 0.82 -9.34
N ALA A 157 10.32 1.93 -10.05
CA ALA A 157 10.04 2.02 -11.48
C ALA A 157 10.84 0.97 -12.29
N VAL A 158 12.15 0.86 -12.05
CA VAL A 158 13.01 -0.12 -12.73
C VAL A 158 12.62 -1.56 -12.43
N LEU A 159 12.28 -1.87 -11.17
CA LEU A 159 11.80 -3.21 -10.80
C LEU A 159 10.49 -3.57 -11.50
N ARG A 160 9.63 -2.59 -11.76
CA ARG A 160 8.39 -2.71 -12.54
C ARG A 160 8.61 -2.69 -14.06
N GLY A 161 9.86 -2.68 -14.52
CA GLY A 161 10.22 -2.72 -15.95
C GLY A 161 10.08 -1.39 -16.67
N GLN A 162 9.98 -0.28 -15.94
CA GLN A 162 9.99 1.07 -16.48
C GLN A 162 11.42 1.64 -16.46
N PRO A 163 11.74 2.65 -17.28
CA PRO A 163 13.00 3.38 -17.11
C PRO A 163 13.05 4.11 -15.76
N ALA A 164 14.25 4.32 -15.23
CA ALA A 164 14.45 5.17 -14.06
C ALA A 164 14.05 6.62 -14.40
N PRO A 165 13.19 7.27 -13.60
CA PRO A 165 12.90 8.69 -13.74
C PRO A 165 14.16 9.52 -13.50
N LEU A 166 14.36 10.57 -14.31
CA LEU A 166 15.39 11.57 -14.05
C LEU A 166 15.17 12.22 -12.67
N PRO A 167 16.24 12.61 -11.95
CA PRO A 167 17.65 12.59 -12.35
C PRO A 167 18.37 11.25 -12.11
N PHE A 168 17.66 10.23 -11.63
CA PHE A 168 18.26 8.96 -11.23
C PHE A 168 18.65 8.11 -12.44
N SER A 169 19.88 7.59 -12.43
CA SER A 169 20.35 6.61 -13.40
C SER A 169 20.53 5.26 -12.72
N ILE A 170 19.66 4.31 -13.05
CA ILE A 170 19.69 2.93 -12.53
C ILE A 170 19.73 1.97 -13.73
N ARG A 171 20.79 1.17 -13.83
CA ARG A 171 21.10 0.38 -15.05
C ARG A 171 20.19 -0.81 -15.25
N ASP A 172 19.89 -1.55 -14.18
CA ASP A 172 19.18 -2.83 -14.26
C ASP A 172 18.42 -3.15 -12.96
N LYS A 173 17.63 -4.23 -12.98
CA LYS A 173 16.86 -4.67 -11.81
C LYS A 173 17.71 -5.07 -10.60
N LYS A 174 18.95 -5.53 -10.82
CA LYS A 174 19.86 -5.90 -9.72
C LYS A 174 20.30 -4.65 -8.98
N GLU A 175 20.75 -3.62 -9.72
CA GLU A 175 21.08 -2.31 -9.15
C GLU A 175 19.87 -1.68 -8.45
N ALA A 176 18.69 -1.71 -9.09
CA ALA A 176 17.46 -1.20 -8.47
C ALA A 176 17.11 -1.91 -7.16
N LEU A 177 17.28 -3.23 -7.09
CA LEU A 177 16.96 -4.00 -5.88
C LEU A 177 17.99 -3.79 -4.76
N LEU A 178 19.28 -3.63 -5.09
CA LEU A 178 20.33 -3.26 -4.14
C LEU A 178 20.05 -1.88 -3.53
N LEU A 179 19.74 -0.89 -4.38
CA LEU A 179 19.37 0.46 -3.95
C LEU A 179 18.10 0.46 -3.09
N LEU A 180 17.07 -0.27 -3.50
CA LEU A 180 15.81 -0.34 -2.76
C LEU A 180 15.99 -0.98 -1.37
N ALA A 181 16.79 -2.05 -1.27
CA ALA A 181 17.09 -2.71 0.01
C ALA A 181 17.78 -1.76 0.99
N HIS A 182 18.65 -0.89 0.49
CA HIS A 182 19.34 0.13 1.27
C HIS A 182 18.42 1.30 1.64
N PHE A 183 17.87 2.00 0.65
CA PHE A 183 17.14 3.25 0.86
C PHE A 183 15.85 3.08 1.66
N VAL A 184 15.19 1.91 1.61
CA VAL A 184 14.04 1.69 2.50
C VAL A 184 14.49 1.61 3.97
N GLY A 185 15.72 1.16 4.26
CA GLY A 185 16.33 1.28 5.57
C GLY A 185 16.51 2.75 5.97
N ASP A 186 17.24 3.50 5.15
CA ASP A 186 17.51 4.94 5.37
C ASP A 186 16.23 5.73 5.61
N LEU A 187 15.18 5.49 4.81
CA LEU A 187 13.92 6.21 4.91
C LEU A 187 13.28 6.09 6.30
N HIS A 188 13.63 5.05 7.07
CA HIS A 188 13.12 4.81 8.41
C HIS A 188 14.08 5.25 9.51
N GLN A 189 15.32 5.65 9.20
CA GLN A 189 16.19 6.31 10.18
C GLN A 189 15.62 7.72 10.41
N PRO A 190 15.20 8.09 11.64
CA PRO A 190 14.61 9.42 11.89
C PRO A 190 15.43 10.59 11.34
N LEU A 191 16.73 10.63 11.62
CA LEU A 191 17.64 11.70 11.21
C LEU A 191 18.00 11.68 9.71
N HIS A 192 17.51 10.70 8.95
CA HIS A 192 17.60 10.66 7.48
C HIS A 192 16.45 11.35 6.77
N VAL A 193 15.41 11.72 7.51
CA VAL A 193 14.23 12.38 6.94
C VAL A 193 13.91 13.67 7.70
N GLY A 194 14.05 13.65 9.03
CA GLY A 194 13.82 14.82 9.87
C GLY A 194 15.12 15.47 10.36
N ALA A 195 15.17 16.79 10.31
CA ALA A 195 16.31 17.58 10.74
C ALA A 195 15.89 18.73 11.65
N VAL A 196 16.84 19.19 12.48
CA VAL A 196 16.70 20.43 13.25
C VAL A 196 17.46 21.55 12.57
N TYR A 197 16.86 22.73 12.50
CA TYR A 197 17.48 23.95 12.03
C TYR A 197 17.59 24.92 13.20
N LEU A 198 18.73 25.60 13.32
CA LEU A 198 19.07 26.40 14.48
C LEU A 198 19.39 27.83 14.08
N ASP A 199 18.99 28.80 14.91
CA ASP A 199 19.56 30.14 14.85
C ASP A 199 20.93 30.20 15.56
N ARG A 200 21.63 31.33 15.48
CA ARG A 200 22.95 31.50 16.10
C ARG A 200 22.97 31.34 17.63
N SER A 201 21.81 31.39 18.28
CA SER A 201 21.69 31.17 19.73
C SER A 201 21.43 29.70 20.08
N GLY A 202 21.23 28.84 19.08
CA GLY A 202 20.90 27.41 19.27
C GLY A 202 19.41 27.16 19.47
N GLN A 203 18.54 28.13 19.17
CA GLN A 203 17.09 27.92 19.19
C GLN A 203 16.61 27.31 17.87
N LEU A 204 15.61 26.43 17.97
CA LEU A 204 14.97 25.82 16.81
C LEU A 204 14.27 26.89 15.97
N VAL A 205 14.51 26.85 14.65
CA VAL A 205 13.84 27.69 13.67
C VAL A 205 13.24 26.86 12.55
N ASP A 206 12.14 27.33 11.98
CA ASP A 206 11.56 26.77 10.76
C ASP A 206 12.26 27.44 9.55
N PRO A 207 13.07 26.70 8.78
CA PRO A 207 13.80 27.27 7.65
C PRO A 207 12.88 27.71 6.50
N ASP A 208 11.67 27.15 6.36
CA ASP A 208 10.71 27.56 5.35
C ASP A 208 10.10 28.94 5.65
N GLN A 209 10.17 29.38 6.92
CA GLN A 209 9.72 30.70 7.35
C GLN A 209 10.87 31.70 7.52
N ALA A 210 11.98 31.25 8.13
CA ALA A 210 13.11 32.11 8.49
C ALA A 210 14.17 32.23 7.38
N GLY A 211 14.15 31.31 6.40
CA GLY A 211 15.23 31.13 5.44
C GLY A 211 16.38 30.28 6.01
N LEU A 212 17.21 29.73 5.13
CA LEU A 212 18.37 28.92 5.48
C LEU A 212 19.59 29.81 5.73
N ASP A 213 20.24 29.69 6.90
CA ASP A 213 21.55 30.29 7.20
C ASP A 213 22.62 29.20 7.16
N SER A 214 23.52 29.27 6.17
CA SER A 214 24.60 28.29 6.00
C SER A 214 25.61 28.29 7.15
N ALA A 215 25.64 29.36 7.97
CA ALA A 215 26.48 29.42 9.16
C ALA A 215 25.93 28.61 10.34
N THR A 216 24.67 28.20 10.31
CA THR A 216 23.99 27.50 11.42
C THR A 216 23.45 26.12 11.03
N GLU A 217 23.88 25.59 9.88
CA GLU A 217 23.51 24.26 9.44
C GLU A 217 23.87 23.18 10.45
N THR A 218 23.05 22.13 10.47
CA THR A 218 23.23 20.95 11.32
C THR A 218 23.60 19.70 10.51
N LEU A 219 23.46 19.76 9.17
CA LEU A 219 23.70 18.69 8.20
C LEU A 219 23.00 17.37 8.60
N GLY A 220 21.68 17.42 8.78
CA GLY A 220 20.88 16.27 9.20
C GLY A 220 21.25 15.73 10.60
N GLY A 221 22.01 16.49 11.39
CA GLY A 221 22.51 16.06 12.70
C GLY A 221 24.01 15.72 12.74
N ASN A 222 24.71 15.72 11.60
CA ASN A 222 26.14 15.41 11.56
C ASN A 222 27.02 16.47 12.27
N LEU A 223 26.52 17.70 12.39
CA LEU A 223 27.18 18.78 13.13
C LEU A 223 26.69 18.89 14.59
N LEU A 224 25.87 17.96 15.09
CA LEU A 224 25.35 17.94 16.46
C LEU A 224 26.14 16.95 17.33
N GLY A 225 26.70 17.38 18.46
CA GLY A 225 27.56 16.55 19.32
C GLY A 225 28.99 16.49 18.81
N PRO A 226 29.90 15.62 19.30
CA PRO A 226 31.31 15.52 18.89
C PRO A 226 31.51 14.89 17.50
N ALA A 227 32.63 15.14 16.81
CA ALA A 227 32.83 14.71 15.41
C ALA A 227 32.93 13.18 15.25
N GLU A 228 33.48 12.53 16.27
CA GLU A 228 33.72 11.08 16.32
C GLU A 228 32.54 10.29 16.93
N ASN A 229 31.43 10.95 17.29
CA ASN A 229 30.20 10.32 17.77
C ASN A 229 29.05 11.34 17.77
N ASN A 230 28.77 11.92 16.60
CA ASN A 230 27.74 12.93 16.46
C ASN A 230 26.34 12.30 16.64
N LEU A 231 25.31 13.12 16.84
CA LEU A 231 23.95 12.63 17.09
C LEU A 231 23.44 11.73 15.96
N HIS A 232 23.76 12.07 14.70
CA HIS A 232 23.39 11.26 13.54
C HIS A 232 24.01 9.86 13.62
N ALA A 233 25.33 9.78 13.87
CA ALA A 233 26.03 8.51 14.09
C ALA A 233 25.42 7.67 15.23
N GLN A 234 25.00 8.33 16.31
CA GLN A 234 24.35 7.65 17.43
C GLN A 234 23.03 7.02 16.97
N TRP A 235 22.21 7.74 16.20
CA TRP A 235 20.94 7.23 15.68
C TRP A 235 21.11 6.16 14.61
N ASP A 236 22.21 6.18 13.86
CA ASP A 236 22.56 5.15 12.89
C ASP A 236 22.92 3.81 13.54
N ALA A 237 23.50 3.84 14.75
CA ALA A 237 23.82 2.61 15.47
C ALA A 237 22.54 1.89 15.95
N ILE A 238 22.51 0.56 15.78
CA ILE A 238 21.43 -0.27 16.31
C ILE A 238 21.57 -0.50 17.83
N PRO A 239 20.46 -0.78 18.55
CA PRO A 239 20.51 -1.22 19.94
C PRO A 239 21.50 -2.37 20.15
N ALA A 240 22.32 -2.29 21.21
CA ALA A 240 23.48 -3.17 21.40
C ALA A 240 23.16 -4.67 21.62
N ASP A 241 21.93 -5.00 22.02
CA ASP A 241 21.42 -6.37 22.15
C ASP A 241 20.91 -6.96 20.84
N LEU A 242 20.74 -6.14 19.80
CA LEU A 242 20.39 -6.61 18.47
C LEU A 242 21.66 -7.09 17.76
N ALA A 243 21.64 -8.36 17.34
CA ALA A 243 22.61 -8.87 16.39
C ALA A 243 22.23 -8.44 14.95
N GLU A 244 23.10 -8.73 13.99
CA GLU A 244 22.89 -8.56 12.53
C GLU A 244 21.77 -9.47 11.95
N THR A 245 20.94 -10.07 12.81
CA THR A 245 19.81 -10.94 12.44
C THR A 245 18.53 -10.41 13.08
N ALA A 246 17.43 -10.48 12.35
CA ALA A 246 16.13 -10.05 12.83
C ALA A 246 15.67 -10.89 14.03
N SER A 247 15.62 -10.29 15.23
CA SER A 247 15.14 -10.99 16.43
C SER A 247 13.67 -11.41 16.28
N PRO A 248 13.22 -12.50 16.94
CA PRO A 248 11.81 -12.92 16.90
C PRO A 248 10.82 -11.81 17.27
N ASP A 249 11.19 -10.95 18.21
CA ASP A 249 10.37 -9.80 18.63
C ASP A 249 10.26 -8.74 17.54
N LEU A 250 11.35 -8.43 16.83
CA LEU A 250 11.31 -7.53 15.67
C LEU A 250 10.46 -8.11 14.54
N ILE A 251 10.57 -9.41 14.27
CA ILE A 251 9.72 -10.08 13.27
C ILE A 251 8.24 -10.03 13.67
N LYS A 252 7.93 -10.27 14.95
CA LYS A 252 6.56 -10.16 15.46
C LYS A 252 6.03 -8.73 15.29
N LYS A 253 6.85 -7.72 15.60
CA LYS A 253 6.49 -6.31 15.45
C LYS A 253 6.26 -5.94 13.99
N ALA A 254 7.15 -6.37 13.09
CA ALA A 254 7.03 -6.17 11.65
C ALA A 254 5.75 -6.80 11.09
N LYS A 255 5.42 -8.03 11.48
CA LYS A 255 4.18 -8.72 11.05
C LYS A 255 2.90 -8.08 11.58
N ALA A 256 2.96 -7.37 12.71
CA ALA A 256 1.82 -6.68 13.29
C ALA A 256 1.51 -5.34 12.59
N LEU A 257 2.42 -4.83 11.73
CA LEU A 257 2.20 -3.59 11.00
C LEU A 257 1.11 -3.77 9.94
N SER A 258 0.19 -2.81 9.89
CA SER A 258 -0.81 -2.74 8.82
C SER A 258 -0.13 -2.37 7.50
N THR A 259 -0.54 -3.04 6.42
CA THR A 259 -0.08 -2.70 5.07
C THR A 259 -0.51 -1.30 4.68
N THR A 260 0.40 -0.53 4.09
CA THR A 260 0.08 0.81 3.58
C THR A 260 -0.79 0.68 2.33
N ALA A 261 -1.95 1.32 2.32
CA ALA A 261 -2.83 1.33 1.15
C ALA A 261 -2.44 2.44 0.17
N GLY A 262 -2.82 2.28 -1.09
CA GLY A 262 -2.58 3.30 -2.13
C GLY A 262 -1.62 2.83 -3.21
N PRO A 263 -1.31 3.70 -4.18
CA PRO A 263 -0.41 3.37 -5.27
C PRO A 263 1.04 3.31 -4.75
N ILE A 264 1.82 2.37 -5.29
CA ILE A 264 3.14 2.00 -4.77
C ILE A 264 4.17 3.14 -4.83
N ASP A 265 4.02 4.06 -5.79
CA ASP A 265 4.83 5.26 -5.99
C ASP A 265 4.53 6.40 -5.00
N ALA A 266 3.42 6.30 -4.26
CA ALA A 266 3.11 7.23 -3.15
C ALA A 266 3.57 6.69 -1.78
N MET A 267 3.98 5.42 -1.69
CA MET A 267 4.31 4.79 -0.41
C MET A 267 5.55 5.41 0.22
N ALA A 268 6.61 5.70 -0.57
CA ALA A 268 7.83 6.31 -0.07
C ALA A 268 7.57 7.67 0.61
N ALA A 269 6.78 8.54 -0.01
CA ALA A 269 6.39 9.82 0.58
C ALA A 269 5.55 9.65 1.86
N THR A 270 4.62 8.68 1.86
CA THR A 270 3.80 8.36 3.04
C THR A 270 4.67 7.92 4.21
N TRP A 271 5.70 7.11 3.95
CA TRP A 271 6.61 6.62 4.98
C TRP A 271 7.63 7.67 5.41
N ALA A 272 8.06 8.54 4.49
CA ALA A 272 8.83 9.72 4.86
C ALA A 272 8.07 10.58 5.88
N SER A 273 6.78 10.84 5.68
CA SER A 273 5.96 11.57 6.66
C SER A 273 5.88 10.85 8.02
N ASP A 274 5.76 9.52 8.03
CA ASP A 274 5.83 8.74 9.28
C ASP A 274 7.20 8.84 9.97
N THR A 275 8.29 8.95 9.19
CA THR A 275 9.63 9.17 9.73
C THR A 275 9.83 10.61 10.23
N VAL A 276 9.23 11.63 9.62
CA VAL A 276 9.20 13.00 10.16
C VAL A 276 8.58 13.00 11.56
N MET A 277 7.44 12.33 11.74
CA MET A 277 6.81 12.19 13.06
C MET A 277 7.70 11.43 14.06
N ALA A 278 8.45 10.43 13.62
CA ALA A 278 9.43 9.75 14.47
C ALA A 278 10.59 10.69 14.86
N SER A 279 10.99 11.58 13.96
CA SER A 279 12.06 12.55 14.18
C SER A 279 11.69 13.56 15.27
N HIS A 280 10.41 13.93 15.40
CA HIS A 280 9.95 14.74 16.53
C HIS A 280 10.32 14.10 17.87
N ALA A 281 10.09 12.79 17.99
CA ALA A 281 10.44 12.03 19.19
C ALA A 281 11.96 11.88 19.36
N ALA A 282 12.70 11.76 18.25
CA ALA A 282 14.17 11.66 18.25
C ALA A 282 14.84 12.93 18.80
N PHE A 283 14.33 14.11 18.46
CA PHE A 283 14.87 15.38 18.92
C PHE A 283 14.21 15.90 20.21
N ALA A 284 13.18 15.21 20.73
CA ALA A 284 12.43 15.65 21.89
C ALA A 284 13.30 15.77 23.16
N GLY A 285 13.33 16.98 23.74
CA GLY A 285 14.05 17.28 24.97
C GLY A 285 15.55 17.56 24.78
N LEU A 286 16.03 17.65 23.53
CA LEU A 286 17.38 18.10 23.21
C LEU A 286 17.43 19.64 23.19
N THR A 287 18.55 20.19 23.65
CA THR A 287 18.85 21.63 23.51
C THR A 287 20.26 21.82 22.95
N PHE A 288 20.48 22.93 22.24
CA PHE A 288 21.67 23.14 21.44
C PHE A 288 22.39 24.44 21.82
N SER A 289 23.71 24.45 21.74
CA SER A 289 24.53 25.65 21.96
C SER A 289 25.83 25.61 21.14
N GLY A 290 26.48 26.76 20.97
CA GLY A 290 27.88 26.80 20.48
C GLY A 290 28.09 27.01 18.99
N ALA A 291 27.19 27.73 18.31
CA ALA A 291 27.21 28.03 16.86
C ALA A 291 28.59 28.41 16.29
N ASP A 292 29.41 29.16 17.03
CA ASP A 292 30.66 29.78 16.56
C ASP A 292 31.81 28.80 16.26
N ARG A 293 31.62 27.49 16.47
CA ARG A 293 32.66 26.45 16.26
C ARG A 293 32.42 25.59 15.01
N GLY A 294 31.37 25.89 14.24
CA GLY A 294 30.97 25.10 13.09
C GLY A 294 30.35 23.73 13.46
N ARG A 295 30.15 23.46 14.75
CA ARG A 295 29.47 22.28 15.32
C ARG A 295 28.75 22.68 16.61
N TRP A 296 27.70 21.95 16.96
CA TRP A 296 26.81 22.25 18.07
C TRP A 296 27.02 21.30 19.23
N ASP A 297 27.03 21.82 20.45
CA ASP A 297 26.91 21.02 21.66
C ASP A 297 25.44 20.61 21.84
N VAL A 298 25.20 19.34 22.17
CA VAL A 298 23.85 18.78 22.40
C VAL A 298 23.72 18.46 23.89
N HIS A 299 22.70 19.02 24.53
CA HIS A 299 22.41 18.78 25.94
C HIS A 299 21.12 17.98 26.07
N VAL A 300 21.20 16.90 26.85
CA VAL A 300 20.08 15.98 27.14
C VAL A 300 19.78 16.07 28.63
N ALA A 301 18.56 16.48 28.99
CA ALA A 301 18.19 16.68 30.40
C ALA A 301 18.20 15.38 31.24
N ASP A 302 17.80 14.25 30.63
CA ASP A 302 17.81 12.92 31.24
C ASP A 302 18.40 11.90 30.24
N PRO A 303 19.74 11.70 30.24
CA PRO A 303 20.40 10.82 29.29
C PRO A 303 19.94 9.35 29.35
N PRO A 304 19.75 8.72 30.53
CA PRO A 304 19.20 7.36 30.61
C PRO A 304 17.80 7.24 30.01
N ALA A 305 16.90 8.17 30.30
CA ALA A 305 15.55 8.13 29.74
C ALA A 305 15.57 8.38 28.22
N TYR A 306 16.46 9.24 27.74
CA TYR A 306 16.64 9.47 26.30
C TYR A 306 17.13 8.19 25.60
N ALA A 307 18.21 7.56 26.10
CA ALA A 307 18.76 6.34 25.53
C ALA A 307 17.70 5.19 25.48
N ALA A 308 16.88 5.05 26.53
CA ALA A 308 15.81 4.06 26.54
C ALA A 308 14.71 4.35 25.50
N ARG A 309 14.37 5.63 25.25
CA ARG A 309 13.41 6.00 24.20
C ARG A 309 14.00 5.81 22.81
N GLU A 310 15.26 6.21 22.63
CA GLU A 310 16.03 6.03 21.41
C GLU A 310 16.06 4.54 21.00
N ASP A 311 16.44 3.64 21.90
CA ASP A 311 16.47 2.20 21.63
C ASP A 311 15.10 1.65 21.19
N ASN A 312 14.04 2.07 21.87
CA ASN A 312 12.68 1.65 21.51
C ASN A 312 12.28 2.20 20.14
N LEU A 313 12.58 3.47 19.84
CA LEU A 313 12.26 4.06 18.55
C LEU A 313 13.06 3.42 17.42
N LYS A 314 14.33 3.08 17.64
CA LYS A 314 15.16 2.36 16.67
C LYS A 314 14.58 1.01 16.32
N ARG A 315 14.16 0.22 17.30
CA ARG A 315 13.47 -1.07 17.07
C ARG A 315 12.20 -0.90 16.25
N ASP A 316 11.44 0.15 16.55
CA ASP A 316 10.21 0.47 15.85
C ASP A 316 10.46 0.77 14.38
N GLN A 317 11.49 1.56 14.10
CA GLN A 317 11.87 1.94 12.75
C GLN A 317 12.51 0.80 11.95
N LEU A 318 13.37 -0.02 12.56
CA LEU A 318 13.90 -1.24 11.92
C LEU A 318 12.77 -2.20 11.53
N ALA A 319 11.80 -2.42 12.43
CA ALA A 319 10.63 -3.24 12.13
C ALA A 319 9.77 -2.67 11.01
N LYS A 320 9.57 -1.34 10.98
CA LYS A 320 8.86 -0.64 9.89
C LYS A 320 9.60 -0.79 8.55
N GLY A 321 10.90 -0.50 8.52
CA GLY A 321 11.74 -0.61 7.33
C GLY A 321 11.65 -1.99 6.69
N GLY A 322 11.85 -3.05 7.48
CA GLY A 322 11.81 -4.42 6.96
C GLY A 322 10.42 -4.85 6.47
N ALA A 323 9.36 -4.51 7.21
CA ALA A 323 7.99 -4.81 6.79
C ALA A 323 7.60 -4.09 5.50
N ARG A 324 8.02 -2.82 5.36
CA ARG A 324 7.71 -1.96 4.21
C ARG A 324 8.53 -2.31 2.98
N LEU A 325 9.79 -2.72 3.15
CA LEU A 325 10.60 -3.31 2.07
C LEU A 325 9.92 -4.59 1.54
N ALA A 326 9.53 -5.51 2.43
CA ALA A 326 8.77 -6.69 2.03
C ALA A 326 7.43 -6.33 1.38
N GLN A 327 6.74 -5.29 1.86
CA GLN A 327 5.50 -4.82 1.26
C GLN A 327 5.69 -4.37 -0.20
N ILE A 328 6.72 -3.55 -0.50
CA ILE A 328 7.03 -3.12 -1.87
C ILE A 328 7.26 -4.35 -2.75
N LEU A 329 8.14 -5.26 -2.34
CA LEU A 329 8.53 -6.40 -3.16
C LEU A 329 7.37 -7.38 -3.38
N ASN A 330 6.54 -7.61 -2.36
CA ASN A 330 5.32 -8.40 -2.45
C ASN A 330 4.25 -7.74 -3.34
N THR A 331 4.29 -6.42 -3.50
CA THR A 331 3.37 -5.67 -4.37
C THR A 331 3.85 -5.68 -5.82
N ILE A 332 5.16 -5.58 -6.06
CA ILE A 332 5.76 -5.67 -7.39
C ILE A 332 5.61 -7.10 -7.94
N TRP A 333 5.80 -8.11 -7.09
CA TRP A 333 5.73 -9.53 -7.44
C TRP A 333 4.71 -10.26 -6.54
N PRO A 334 3.39 -10.02 -6.75
CA PRO A 334 2.36 -10.70 -6.00
C PRO A 334 2.40 -12.22 -6.27
N THR A 335 1.99 -13.03 -5.30
CA THR A 335 1.77 -14.46 -5.55
C THR A 335 0.74 -14.61 -6.68
N PRO A 336 1.06 -15.32 -7.77
CA PRO A 336 0.06 -15.63 -8.79
C PRO A 336 -1.11 -16.36 -8.16
N THR A 337 -2.33 -15.85 -8.30
CA THR A 337 -3.55 -16.60 -7.96
C THR A 337 -3.87 -17.52 -9.12
N ASP A 338 -3.84 -18.83 -8.89
CA ASP A 338 -4.26 -19.82 -9.87
C ASP A 338 -5.72 -19.58 -10.27
N LYS A 339 -5.96 -19.46 -11.56
CA LYS A 339 -7.30 -19.32 -12.14
C LYS A 339 -7.58 -20.46 -13.10
N THR A 340 -8.85 -20.80 -13.21
CA THR A 340 -9.33 -21.83 -14.14
C THR A 340 -10.61 -21.38 -14.83
N THR A 341 -10.83 -21.85 -16.06
CA THR A 341 -12.09 -21.62 -16.76
C THR A 341 -13.15 -22.57 -16.21
N ALA A 342 -14.22 -22.02 -15.65
CA ALA A 342 -15.37 -22.78 -15.17
C ALA A 342 -16.63 -22.36 -15.93
N CYS A 343 -17.42 -23.33 -16.39
CA CYS A 343 -18.67 -23.10 -17.12
C CYS A 343 -19.88 -23.63 -16.34
N THR A 344 -21.04 -23.01 -16.54
CA THR A 344 -22.32 -23.35 -15.90
C THR A 344 -23.19 -24.25 -16.79
N LEU A 345 -24.35 -24.70 -16.30
CA LEU A 345 -25.27 -25.55 -17.08
C LEU A 345 -25.80 -24.86 -18.34
N THR A 346 -25.87 -23.52 -18.29
CA THR A 346 -26.26 -22.67 -19.42
C THR A 346 -25.12 -22.33 -20.38
N ASN A 347 -23.95 -22.98 -20.24
CA ASN A 347 -22.74 -22.76 -21.05
C ASN A 347 -22.12 -21.36 -20.94
N ILE A 348 -22.40 -20.63 -19.87
CA ILE A 348 -21.73 -19.38 -19.56
C ILE A 348 -20.44 -19.69 -18.80
N CYS A 349 -19.31 -19.15 -19.24
CA CYS A 349 -18.00 -19.45 -18.67
C CYS A 349 -17.36 -18.23 -18.01
N TYR A 350 -16.62 -18.48 -16.93
CA TYR A 350 -15.93 -17.48 -16.10
C TYR A 350 -14.49 -17.92 -15.80
N CYS A 351 -13.57 -16.97 -15.71
CA CYS A 351 -12.21 -17.20 -15.22
C CYS A 351 -12.17 -17.06 -13.69
N VAL A 352 -12.38 -18.17 -13.00
CA VAL A 352 -12.55 -18.21 -11.54
C VAL A 352 -11.24 -18.51 -10.84
N THR A 353 -11.05 -17.94 -9.65
CA THR A 353 -9.91 -18.27 -8.79
C THR A 353 -10.10 -19.66 -8.20
N THR A 354 -9.13 -20.55 -8.43
CA THR A 354 -9.23 -21.97 -8.11
C THR A 354 -9.51 -22.21 -6.63
N THR A 355 -8.91 -21.42 -5.74
CA THR A 355 -9.08 -21.55 -4.28
C THR A 355 -10.45 -21.08 -3.77
N HIS A 356 -11.28 -20.41 -4.57
CA HIS A 356 -12.62 -19.97 -4.17
C HIS A 356 -13.71 -21.00 -4.51
N ARG A 357 -13.40 -22.07 -5.23
CA ARG A 357 -14.37 -23.07 -5.75
C ARG A 357 -15.24 -23.70 -4.68
N ASP A 358 -14.66 -24.05 -3.53
CA ASP A 358 -15.39 -24.67 -2.43
C ASP A 358 -16.35 -23.68 -1.76
N ALA A 359 -15.90 -22.45 -1.53
CA ALA A 359 -16.74 -21.39 -0.98
C ALA A 359 -17.92 -21.06 -1.91
N ILE A 360 -17.67 -20.99 -3.21
CA ILE A 360 -18.72 -20.82 -4.24
C ILE A 360 -19.73 -21.97 -4.16
N THR A 361 -19.26 -23.22 -4.16
CA THR A 361 -20.11 -24.41 -4.12
C THR A 361 -20.99 -24.43 -2.86
N ALA A 362 -20.41 -24.11 -1.70
CA ALA A 362 -21.12 -24.05 -0.43
C ALA A 362 -22.20 -22.96 -0.44
N ASN A 363 -21.90 -21.76 -0.97
CA ASN A 363 -22.89 -20.68 -1.00
C ASN A 363 -24.01 -20.96 -2.03
N VAL A 364 -23.70 -21.57 -3.18
CA VAL A 364 -24.73 -22.03 -4.15
C VAL A 364 -25.69 -23.00 -3.49
N ALA A 365 -25.19 -24.00 -2.76
CA ALA A 365 -26.03 -24.98 -2.06
C ALA A 365 -26.93 -24.31 -1.00
N ARG A 366 -26.35 -23.41 -0.20
CA ARG A 366 -27.06 -22.65 0.84
C ARG A 366 -28.18 -21.78 0.27
N VAL A 367 -27.91 -21.01 -0.78
CA VAL A 367 -28.91 -20.12 -1.39
C VAL A 367 -30.02 -20.90 -2.10
N ARG A 368 -29.68 -22.01 -2.76
CA ARG A 368 -30.70 -22.90 -3.35
C ARG A 368 -31.60 -23.52 -2.29
N GLN A 369 -31.07 -23.89 -1.13
CA GLN A 369 -31.90 -24.38 -0.02
C GLN A 369 -32.83 -23.27 0.49
N LEU A 370 -32.32 -22.05 0.67
CA LEU A 370 -33.13 -20.90 1.07
C LEU A 370 -34.29 -20.63 0.09
N LEU A 371 -34.04 -20.68 -1.21
CA LEU A 371 -35.08 -20.56 -2.23
C LEU A 371 -36.13 -21.68 -2.11
N ALA A 372 -35.68 -22.92 -1.95
CA ALA A 372 -36.57 -24.07 -1.80
C ALA A 372 -37.46 -23.94 -0.56
N ASP A 373 -36.91 -23.48 0.56
CA ASP A 373 -37.64 -23.25 1.81
C ASP A 373 -38.72 -22.18 1.63
N GLN A 374 -38.42 -21.08 0.96
CA GLN A 374 -39.42 -20.03 0.70
C GLN A 374 -40.52 -20.51 -0.24
N ARG A 375 -40.18 -21.24 -1.31
CA ARG A 375 -41.17 -21.83 -2.23
C ARG A 375 -42.06 -22.87 -1.52
N ALA A 376 -41.51 -23.66 -0.60
CA ALA A 376 -42.28 -24.60 0.21
C ALA A 376 -43.35 -23.93 1.09
N THR A 377 -43.18 -22.64 1.42
CA THR A 377 -44.21 -21.84 2.10
C THR A 377 -45.29 -21.27 1.17
N GLY A 378 -45.24 -21.59 -0.13
CA GLY A 378 -46.19 -21.11 -1.14
C GLY A 378 -45.92 -19.69 -1.65
N LYS A 379 -44.74 -19.12 -1.35
CA LYS A 379 -44.36 -17.79 -1.82
C LYS A 379 -43.84 -17.83 -3.25
N MET A 380 -44.15 -16.78 -4.01
CA MET A 380 -43.41 -16.42 -5.22
C MET A 380 -42.00 -15.98 -4.84
N THR A 381 -41.01 -16.40 -5.61
CA THR A 381 -39.60 -16.08 -5.40
C THR A 381 -39.08 -15.14 -6.48
N GLY A 382 -38.55 -13.99 -6.07
CA GLY A 382 -37.95 -12.99 -6.95
C GLY A 382 -36.43 -12.89 -6.81
N TYR A 383 -35.71 -12.51 -7.86
CA TYR A 383 -34.31 -12.09 -7.78
C TYR A 383 -34.19 -10.56 -7.83
N LEU A 384 -33.39 -9.96 -6.94
CA LEU A 384 -33.07 -8.53 -6.99
C LEU A 384 -31.69 -8.32 -7.62
N SER A 385 -31.62 -7.58 -8.72
CA SER A 385 -30.39 -7.07 -9.31
C SER A 385 -30.14 -5.62 -8.89
N ILE A 386 -28.97 -5.38 -8.31
CA ILE A 386 -28.53 -4.05 -7.85
C ILE A 386 -27.01 -3.91 -7.95
N PRO A 387 -26.47 -2.75 -8.37
CA PRO A 387 -25.03 -2.49 -8.38
C PRO A 387 -24.47 -2.55 -6.95
N LEU A 388 -23.84 -3.65 -6.54
CA LEU A 388 -23.17 -3.73 -5.23
C LEU A 388 -21.73 -3.20 -5.28
N SER A 389 -21.04 -3.29 -6.41
CA SER A 389 -19.62 -2.90 -6.53
C SER A 389 -19.39 -1.41 -6.24
N THR A 390 -18.16 -1.05 -5.84
CA THR A 390 -17.73 0.33 -5.51
C THR A 390 -17.22 1.13 -6.73
N LEU A 391 -17.73 0.83 -7.93
CA LEU A 391 -17.26 1.44 -9.17
C LEU A 391 -17.78 2.88 -9.35
N GLY A 392 -16.89 3.76 -9.83
CA GLY A 392 -17.27 5.07 -10.33
C GLY A 392 -17.88 6.02 -9.30
N GLY A 393 -17.61 5.82 -8.01
CA GLY A 393 -18.12 6.64 -6.90
C GLY A 393 -19.27 6.01 -6.12
N SER A 394 -19.70 4.79 -6.42
CA SER A 394 -20.61 4.05 -5.55
C SER A 394 -19.93 3.59 -4.26
N TYR A 395 -20.75 3.28 -3.25
CA TYR A 395 -20.30 2.79 -1.96
C TYR A 395 -21.10 1.54 -1.56
N PHE A 396 -20.38 0.45 -1.29
CA PHE A 396 -20.96 -0.87 -1.04
C PHE A 396 -21.94 -0.88 0.14
N GLY A 397 -21.62 -0.18 1.24
CA GLY A 397 -22.48 -0.09 2.42
C GLY A 397 -23.85 0.51 2.10
N VAL A 398 -23.86 1.64 1.39
CA VAL A 398 -25.11 2.29 0.94
C VAL A 398 -25.89 1.38 -0.02
N ASN A 399 -25.22 0.72 -0.97
CA ASN A 399 -25.91 -0.14 -1.93
C ASN A 399 -26.54 -1.38 -1.27
N ARG A 400 -25.95 -1.92 -0.20
CA ARG A 400 -26.58 -2.98 0.61
C ARG A 400 -27.84 -2.49 1.31
N GLU A 401 -27.83 -1.28 1.84
CA GLU A 401 -29.02 -0.68 2.47
C GLU A 401 -30.12 -0.43 1.44
N VAL A 402 -29.77 0.13 0.27
CA VAL A 402 -30.72 0.29 -0.85
C VAL A 402 -31.29 -1.06 -1.27
N ALA A 403 -30.46 -2.11 -1.37
CA ALA A 403 -30.91 -3.45 -1.73
C ALA A 403 -31.95 -3.98 -0.74
N GLN A 404 -31.67 -3.83 0.55
CA GLN A 404 -32.57 -4.28 1.62
C GLN A 404 -33.89 -3.53 1.60
N ARG A 405 -33.85 -2.19 1.50
CA ARG A 405 -35.06 -1.36 1.38
C ARG A 405 -35.86 -1.68 0.12
N THR A 406 -35.18 -1.94 -0.99
CA THR A 406 -35.84 -2.30 -2.25
C THR A 406 -36.54 -3.65 -2.14
N LYS A 407 -35.89 -4.67 -1.55
CA LYS A 407 -36.53 -5.96 -1.22
C LYS A 407 -37.80 -5.77 -0.41
N GLU A 408 -37.74 -5.00 0.68
CA GLU A 408 -38.90 -4.72 1.54
C GLU A 408 -40.06 -4.10 0.75
N ARG A 409 -39.78 -3.14 -0.13
CA ARG A 409 -40.80 -2.51 -0.99
C ARG A 409 -41.41 -3.47 -1.99
N ILE A 410 -40.61 -4.32 -2.61
CA ILE A 410 -41.10 -5.32 -3.58
C ILE A 410 -42.04 -6.31 -2.86
N GLU A 411 -41.61 -6.83 -1.72
CA GLU A 411 -42.43 -7.75 -0.91
C GLU A 411 -43.70 -7.07 -0.41
N GLN A 412 -43.63 -5.81 0.02
CA GLN A 412 -44.82 -5.04 0.38
C GLN A 412 -45.78 -4.88 -0.80
N ARG A 413 -45.26 -4.56 -1.99
CA ARG A 413 -46.07 -4.36 -3.20
C ARG A 413 -46.81 -5.63 -3.63
N PHE A 414 -46.13 -6.77 -3.64
CA PHE A 414 -46.69 -8.05 -4.09
C PHE A 414 -47.33 -8.87 -2.95
N GLY A 415 -47.25 -8.38 -1.72
CA GLY A 415 -47.74 -9.04 -0.50
C GLY A 415 -46.64 -9.81 0.22
N ALA A 416 -46.30 -9.36 1.44
CA ALA A 416 -45.19 -9.90 2.22
C ALA A 416 -45.39 -11.37 2.66
N THR A 417 -46.64 -11.84 2.67
CA THR A 417 -46.98 -13.25 2.92
C THR A 417 -46.86 -14.12 1.66
N SER A 418 -46.90 -13.51 0.48
CA SER A 418 -47.01 -14.19 -0.81
C SER A 418 -45.74 -14.10 -1.65
N THR A 419 -44.81 -13.23 -1.28
CA THR A 419 -43.60 -12.95 -2.06
C THR A 419 -42.37 -12.95 -1.16
N TRP A 420 -41.27 -13.51 -1.66
CA TRP A 420 -39.95 -13.36 -1.08
C TRP A 420 -38.92 -13.02 -2.17
N VAL A 421 -38.04 -12.07 -1.91
CA VAL A 421 -37.02 -11.63 -2.87
C VAL A 421 -35.61 -12.01 -2.40
N LEU A 422 -34.85 -12.71 -3.24
CA LEU A 422 -33.44 -12.98 -3.02
C LEU A 422 -32.63 -11.67 -3.14
N ASN A 423 -32.03 -11.24 -2.04
CA ASN A 423 -31.20 -10.04 -1.97
C ASN A 423 -29.71 -10.41 -2.08
N PRO A 424 -29.02 -10.11 -3.19
CA PRO A 424 -27.61 -10.46 -3.35
C PRO A 424 -26.70 -9.76 -2.33
N GLY A 425 -27.10 -8.59 -1.81
CA GLY A 425 -26.36 -7.89 -0.77
C GLY A 425 -26.42 -8.56 0.61
N ALA A 426 -27.31 -9.53 0.81
CA ALA A 426 -27.38 -10.35 2.02
C ALA A 426 -26.80 -11.76 1.79
N GLU A 427 -26.94 -12.29 0.57
CA GLU A 427 -26.73 -13.71 0.30
C GLU A 427 -25.46 -14.04 -0.51
N GLY A 428 -24.77 -13.03 -1.06
CA GLY A 428 -23.54 -13.20 -1.83
C GLY A 428 -22.28 -13.31 -0.96
N ASN A 429 -22.19 -14.30 -0.07
CA ASN A 429 -21.05 -14.42 0.82
C ASN A 429 -19.90 -15.22 0.16
N LEU A 430 -18.88 -14.52 -0.32
CA LEU A 430 -17.61 -15.09 -0.80
C LEU A 430 -16.42 -14.47 -0.06
N PRO A 431 -15.21 -15.08 -0.09
CA PRO A 431 -14.00 -14.50 0.49
C PRO A 431 -13.73 -13.08 -0.02
N GLU A 432 -13.11 -12.21 0.79
CA GLU A 432 -12.79 -10.82 0.41
C GLU A 432 -11.91 -10.72 -0.85
N THR A 433 -11.16 -11.77 -1.15
CA THR A 433 -10.31 -11.90 -2.35
C THR A 433 -11.08 -12.30 -3.61
N ALA A 434 -12.38 -12.58 -3.51
CA ALA A 434 -13.21 -12.98 -4.65
C ALA A 434 -13.36 -11.85 -5.67
N THR A 435 -13.27 -12.24 -6.94
CA THR A 435 -13.38 -11.34 -8.09
C THR A 435 -14.81 -11.29 -8.62
N GLY A 436 -15.12 -10.32 -9.49
CA GLY A 436 -16.42 -10.27 -10.18
C GLY A 436 -16.76 -11.58 -10.91
N ALA A 437 -15.78 -12.26 -11.50
CA ALA A 437 -15.96 -13.54 -12.16
C ALA A 437 -16.30 -14.68 -11.16
N ASP A 438 -15.73 -14.67 -9.95
CA ASP A 438 -16.08 -15.63 -8.90
C ASP A 438 -17.54 -15.45 -8.46
N TYR A 439 -17.95 -14.19 -8.25
CA TYR A 439 -19.34 -13.83 -7.92
C TYR A 439 -20.30 -14.21 -9.03
N MET A 440 -19.98 -13.92 -10.29
CA MET A 440 -20.88 -14.20 -11.40
C MET A 440 -20.94 -15.69 -11.75
N TYR A 441 -19.86 -16.45 -11.55
CA TYR A 441 -19.94 -17.91 -11.62
C TYR A 441 -20.92 -18.46 -10.58
N MET A 442 -20.82 -18.02 -9.33
CA MET A 442 -21.75 -18.38 -8.26
C MET A 442 -23.20 -17.98 -8.57
N TRP A 443 -23.43 -16.71 -8.94
CA TRP A 443 -24.77 -16.22 -9.23
C TRP A 443 -25.39 -16.89 -10.44
N THR A 444 -24.63 -17.12 -11.51
CA THR A 444 -25.15 -17.84 -12.68
C THR A 444 -25.65 -19.24 -12.30
N GLN A 445 -24.89 -19.97 -11.47
CA GLN A 445 -25.34 -21.28 -10.97
C GLN A 445 -26.61 -21.19 -10.13
N ILE A 446 -26.80 -20.14 -9.34
CA ILE A 446 -28.03 -19.93 -8.56
C ILE A 446 -29.19 -19.60 -9.50
N LEU A 447 -29.01 -18.62 -10.39
CA LEU A 447 -30.04 -18.05 -11.26
C LEU A 447 -30.51 -19.04 -12.33
N GLU A 448 -29.64 -19.91 -12.83
CA GLU A 448 -30.01 -20.91 -13.84
C GLU A 448 -30.85 -22.07 -13.28
N GLY A 449 -30.95 -22.20 -11.95
CA GLY A 449 -31.63 -23.33 -11.30
C GLY A 449 -30.89 -24.66 -11.49
N ARG A 450 -31.55 -25.77 -11.17
CA ARG A 450 -31.01 -27.13 -11.33
C ARG A 450 -31.14 -27.64 -12.76
N GLY A 451 -32.16 -27.19 -13.48
CA GLY A 451 -32.47 -27.58 -14.86
C GLY A 451 -31.93 -26.65 -15.94
N GLY A 452 -31.37 -25.49 -15.58
CA GLY A 452 -30.94 -24.48 -16.55
C GLY A 452 -32.12 -23.69 -17.15
N TYR A 453 -33.22 -23.56 -16.40
CA TYR A 453 -34.41 -22.79 -16.78
C TYR A 453 -34.77 -21.71 -15.74
N GLY A 454 -33.96 -21.55 -14.69
CA GLY A 454 -34.23 -20.61 -13.59
C GLY A 454 -35.52 -20.92 -12.85
N GLU A 455 -35.89 -22.20 -12.76
CA GLU A 455 -37.16 -22.69 -12.23
C GLU A 455 -37.44 -22.34 -10.75
N ASP A 456 -36.40 -21.87 -10.05
CA ASP A 456 -36.50 -21.38 -8.67
C ASP A 456 -36.99 -19.92 -8.59
N PHE A 457 -37.23 -19.25 -9.73
CA PHE A 457 -37.64 -17.85 -9.79
C PHE A 457 -38.90 -17.62 -10.64
N ASP A 458 -39.78 -16.78 -10.11
CA ASP A 458 -41.00 -16.30 -10.76
C ASP A 458 -40.78 -14.93 -11.42
N PHE A 459 -39.88 -14.10 -10.86
CA PHE A 459 -39.52 -12.81 -11.46
C PHE A 459 -38.09 -12.35 -11.13
N PHE A 460 -37.55 -11.49 -11.98
CA PHE A 460 -36.32 -10.73 -11.74
C PHE A 460 -36.67 -9.24 -11.67
N TYR A 461 -36.06 -8.53 -10.72
CA TYR A 461 -36.25 -7.11 -10.49
C TYR A 461 -34.90 -6.39 -10.60
N PHE A 462 -34.79 -5.49 -11.57
CA PHE A 462 -33.60 -4.69 -11.81
C PHE A 462 -33.82 -3.27 -11.28
N THR A 463 -32.95 -2.85 -10.35
CA THR A 463 -33.03 -1.51 -9.76
C THR A 463 -32.71 -0.41 -10.76
N GLY A 464 -33.55 0.63 -10.76
CA GLY A 464 -33.33 1.83 -11.58
C GLY A 464 -33.19 3.10 -10.75
N PRO A 465 -33.11 4.27 -11.41
CA PRO A 465 -32.95 5.55 -10.73
C PRO A 465 -34.04 5.86 -9.71
N ALA A 466 -35.29 5.45 -9.94
CA ALA A 466 -36.37 5.72 -9.00
C ALA A 466 -36.22 4.92 -7.69
N ASP A 467 -35.67 3.71 -7.74
CA ASP A 467 -35.39 2.91 -6.55
C ASP A 467 -34.38 3.58 -5.61
N PHE A 468 -33.32 4.16 -6.18
CA PHE A 468 -32.33 4.94 -5.44
C PHE A 468 -32.88 6.29 -5.02
N ALA A 469 -33.63 6.97 -5.89
CA ALA A 469 -34.29 8.24 -5.57
C ALA A 469 -35.17 8.11 -4.32
N GLN A 470 -35.94 7.01 -4.22
CA GLN A 470 -36.78 6.76 -3.06
C GLN A 470 -35.97 6.51 -1.78
N PHE A 471 -34.78 5.90 -1.88
CA PHE A 471 -33.91 5.71 -0.72
C PHE A 471 -33.35 7.04 -0.20
N PHE A 472 -32.86 7.91 -1.09
CA PHE A 472 -32.27 9.19 -0.73
C PHE A 472 -33.30 10.33 -0.54
N GLY A 473 -34.59 10.08 -0.79
CA GLY A 473 -35.61 11.12 -0.76
C GLY A 473 -35.40 12.20 -1.84
N LEU A 474 -34.98 11.77 -3.02
CA LEU A 474 -34.80 12.64 -4.19
C LEU A 474 -36.16 13.00 -4.78
N THR A 475 -36.27 14.24 -5.25
CA THR A 475 -37.54 14.84 -5.68
C THR A 475 -37.48 15.46 -7.07
N GLY A 476 -36.30 15.46 -7.70
CA GLY A 476 -36.01 16.24 -8.90
C GLY A 476 -35.60 17.70 -8.60
N ILE A 477 -35.54 18.09 -7.32
CA ILE A 477 -35.16 19.45 -6.88
C ILE A 477 -33.96 19.34 -5.94
N ASN A 478 -32.84 19.91 -6.36
CA ASN A 478 -31.56 19.95 -5.63
C ASN A 478 -31.06 18.55 -5.20
N ASP A 479 -31.31 17.53 -6.02
CA ASP A 479 -30.99 16.15 -5.67
C ASP A 479 -29.48 15.92 -5.45
N ALA A 480 -28.63 16.60 -6.23
CA ALA A 480 -27.18 16.53 -6.05
C ALA A 480 -26.74 17.07 -4.67
N ASP A 481 -27.34 18.16 -4.20
CA ASP A 481 -27.05 18.75 -2.90
C ASP A 481 -27.56 17.85 -1.76
N ARG A 482 -28.72 17.18 -1.95
CA ARG A 482 -29.25 16.18 -1.00
C ARG A 482 -28.29 15.00 -0.85
N ILE A 483 -27.71 14.53 -1.94
CA ILE A 483 -26.71 13.45 -1.90
C ILE A 483 -25.43 13.91 -1.20
N GLU A 484 -24.98 15.15 -1.43
CA GLU A 484 -23.82 15.69 -0.69
C GLU A 484 -24.09 15.83 0.80
N ALA A 485 -25.28 16.29 1.20
CA ALA A 485 -25.68 16.37 2.59
C ALA A 485 -25.77 14.98 3.24
N TYR A 486 -26.30 14.00 2.51
CA TYR A 486 -26.30 12.59 2.94
C TYR A 486 -24.87 12.08 3.17
N PHE A 487 -23.96 12.38 2.24
CA PHE A 487 -22.55 11.98 2.35
C PHE A 487 -21.91 12.57 3.61
N ASP A 488 -22.08 13.86 3.86
CA ASP A 488 -21.50 14.53 5.04
C ASP A 488 -22.05 13.94 6.35
N GLN A 489 -23.36 13.70 6.41
CA GLN A 489 -23.99 13.06 7.57
C GLN A 489 -23.47 11.62 7.77
N ARG A 490 -23.36 10.86 6.67
CA ARG A 490 -22.93 9.47 6.74
C ARG A 490 -21.46 9.35 7.13
N LEU A 491 -20.60 10.27 6.68
CA LEU A 491 -19.18 10.31 7.03
C LEU A 491 -18.96 10.37 8.56
N GLY A 492 -19.85 11.05 9.29
CA GLY A 492 -19.80 11.12 10.75
C GLY A 492 -20.29 9.86 11.49
N THR A 493 -20.90 8.90 10.80
CA THR A 493 -21.53 7.70 11.42
C THR A 493 -21.05 6.37 10.85
N ASP A 494 -20.30 6.39 9.75
CA ASP A 494 -19.83 5.21 9.03
C ASP A 494 -18.29 5.22 8.98
N PRO A 495 -17.63 4.48 9.89
CA PRO A 495 -16.16 4.40 9.94
C PRO A 495 -15.53 3.84 8.66
N ASP A 496 -16.24 2.96 7.95
CA ASP A 496 -15.73 2.36 6.71
C ASP A 496 -15.82 3.35 5.55
N LEU A 497 -16.86 4.18 5.51
CA LEU A 497 -16.94 5.30 4.59
C LEU A 497 -15.81 6.30 4.85
N MET A 498 -15.59 6.67 6.12
CA MET A 498 -14.48 7.56 6.50
C MET A 498 -13.14 6.99 6.03
N LYS A 499 -12.87 5.72 6.33
CA LYS A 499 -11.65 5.02 5.89
C LYS A 499 -11.49 5.03 4.37
N ALA A 500 -12.57 4.82 3.61
CA ALA A 500 -12.52 4.88 2.15
C ALA A 500 -12.18 6.28 1.62
N VAL A 501 -12.69 7.33 2.27
CA VAL A 501 -12.41 8.73 1.93
C VAL A 501 -10.97 9.11 2.29
N THR A 502 -10.52 8.80 3.51
CA THR A 502 -9.15 9.05 3.96
C THR A 502 -8.12 8.31 3.10
N ALA A 503 -8.45 7.09 2.64
CA ALA A 503 -7.60 6.32 1.74
C ALA A 503 -7.66 6.78 0.26
N GLY A 504 -8.38 7.88 -0.05
CA GLY A 504 -8.53 8.40 -1.41
C GLY A 504 -9.34 7.51 -2.36
N LYS A 505 -9.99 6.46 -1.86
CA LYS A 505 -10.77 5.50 -2.67
C LYS A 505 -12.12 6.05 -3.10
N LEU A 506 -12.65 7.02 -2.36
CA LEU A 506 -13.94 7.65 -2.62
C LEU A 506 -13.84 9.14 -2.32
N SER A 507 -14.36 9.97 -3.22
CA SER A 507 -14.48 11.41 -3.00
C SER A 507 -15.95 11.80 -2.89
N LYS A 508 -16.25 12.86 -2.13
CA LYS A 508 -17.59 13.45 -2.05
C LYS A 508 -18.18 13.74 -3.44
N ARG A 509 -17.36 14.32 -4.32
CA ARG A 509 -17.74 14.59 -5.72
C ARG A 509 -18.05 13.30 -6.49
N GLY A 510 -17.23 12.26 -6.32
CA GLY A 510 -17.45 10.96 -6.94
C GLY A 510 -18.75 10.32 -6.47
N PHE A 511 -18.99 10.33 -5.16
CA PHE A 511 -20.22 9.85 -4.52
C PHE A 511 -21.45 10.55 -5.06
N ARG A 512 -21.45 11.90 -5.04
CA ARG A 512 -22.53 12.71 -5.62
C ARG A 512 -22.79 12.36 -7.08
N ASN A 513 -21.75 12.39 -7.91
CA ASN A 513 -21.90 12.13 -9.34
C ASN A 513 -22.36 10.70 -9.64
N HIS A 514 -22.11 9.74 -8.74
CA HIS A 514 -22.66 8.40 -8.88
C HIS A 514 -24.15 8.40 -8.52
N TYR A 515 -24.51 8.76 -7.29
CA TYR A 515 -25.89 8.61 -6.82
C TYR A 515 -26.89 9.58 -7.43
N ALA A 516 -26.45 10.75 -7.90
CA ALA A 516 -27.32 11.71 -8.58
C ALA A 516 -27.56 11.38 -10.06
N LEU A 517 -26.68 10.63 -10.73
CA LEU A 517 -26.71 10.48 -12.20
C LEU A 517 -26.65 9.04 -12.71
N ARG A 518 -26.10 8.11 -11.93
CA ARG A 518 -25.65 6.79 -12.39
C ARG A 518 -26.06 5.62 -11.48
N ALA A 519 -26.87 5.87 -10.45
CA ALA A 519 -27.32 4.82 -9.55
C ALA A 519 -28.45 4.00 -10.19
N ALA A 520 -28.05 2.99 -10.97
CA ALA A 520 -28.93 2.02 -11.63
C ALA A 520 -28.12 0.78 -12.06
N VAL A 521 -28.80 -0.31 -12.40
CA VAL A 521 -28.16 -1.53 -12.94
C VAL A 521 -27.36 -1.28 -14.23
N THR A 522 -27.65 -0.20 -14.97
CA THR A 522 -26.94 0.21 -16.19
C THR A 522 -25.44 0.48 -15.97
N PHE A 523 -25.02 0.71 -14.73
CA PHE A 523 -23.62 1.00 -14.38
C PHE A 523 -22.98 -0.14 -13.59
N SER A 524 -23.41 -1.39 -13.85
CA SER A 524 -22.95 -2.61 -13.18
C SER A 524 -22.67 -3.74 -14.17
N TYR A 525 -21.41 -4.19 -14.21
CA TYR A 525 -21.04 -5.36 -15.00
C TYR A 525 -21.79 -6.63 -14.57
N GLY A 526 -21.94 -6.86 -13.27
CA GLY A 526 -22.70 -8.01 -12.76
C GLY A 526 -24.18 -7.95 -13.15
N SER A 527 -24.79 -6.77 -13.10
CA SER A 527 -26.20 -6.62 -13.46
C SER A 527 -26.45 -6.77 -14.96
N HIS A 528 -25.48 -6.43 -15.81
CA HIS A 528 -25.55 -6.74 -17.22
C HIS A 528 -25.48 -8.25 -17.49
N ASP A 529 -24.59 -8.96 -16.79
CA ASP A 529 -24.52 -10.41 -16.87
C ASP A 529 -25.84 -11.05 -16.39
N GLU A 530 -26.42 -10.56 -15.29
CA GLU A 530 -27.73 -11.01 -14.77
C GLU A 530 -28.88 -10.76 -15.75
N TRP A 531 -28.88 -9.63 -16.46
CA TRP A 531 -29.84 -9.33 -17.51
C TRP A 531 -29.72 -10.34 -18.67
N ASN A 532 -28.50 -10.59 -19.13
CA ASN A 532 -28.22 -11.58 -20.17
C ASN A 532 -28.58 -13.00 -19.73
N ILE A 533 -28.43 -13.33 -18.45
CA ILE A 533 -28.84 -14.62 -17.90
C ILE A 533 -30.36 -14.77 -17.98
N VAL A 534 -31.16 -13.81 -17.52
CA VAL A 534 -32.64 -13.95 -17.56
C VAL A 534 -33.19 -13.97 -18.99
N GLU A 535 -32.57 -13.22 -19.90
CA GLU A 535 -32.85 -13.24 -21.33
C GLU A 535 -32.66 -14.65 -21.90
N LEU A 536 -31.48 -15.25 -21.66
CA LEU A 536 -31.15 -16.62 -22.05
C LEU A 536 -32.11 -17.66 -21.44
N LEU A 537 -32.45 -17.52 -20.16
CA LEU A 537 -33.37 -18.45 -19.49
C LEU A 537 -34.78 -18.38 -20.10
N ASN A 538 -35.26 -17.19 -20.43
CA ASN A 538 -36.55 -17.02 -21.09
C ASN A 538 -36.55 -17.52 -22.53
N GLN A 539 -35.46 -17.32 -23.29
CA GLN A 539 -35.28 -17.99 -24.58
C GLN A 539 -35.41 -19.51 -24.45
N ARG A 540 -34.74 -20.12 -23.46
CA ARG A 540 -34.82 -21.56 -23.20
C ARG A 540 -36.23 -22.01 -22.79
N ARG A 541 -36.93 -21.24 -21.94
CA ARG A 541 -38.30 -21.55 -21.52
C ARG A 541 -39.30 -21.53 -22.67
N ARG A 542 -39.18 -20.58 -23.62
CA ARG A 542 -40.06 -20.51 -24.80
C ARG A 542 -40.00 -21.77 -25.67
N GLY A 543 -38.82 -22.39 -25.77
CA GLY A 543 -38.62 -23.64 -26.51
C GLY A 543 -38.89 -24.92 -25.71
N SER A 544 -39.35 -24.83 -24.46
CA SER A 544 -39.58 -25.98 -23.57
C SER A 544 -41.06 -26.34 -23.49
N ASP A 545 -41.39 -27.63 -23.62
CA ASP A 545 -42.77 -28.14 -23.39
C ASP A 545 -43.23 -27.98 -21.94
N GLN A 546 -42.28 -27.97 -20.99
CA GLN A 546 -42.57 -27.84 -19.56
C GLN A 546 -42.97 -26.41 -19.17
N PHE A 547 -42.33 -25.39 -19.77
CA PHE A 547 -42.54 -23.99 -19.42
C PHE A 547 -43.33 -23.25 -20.50
N GLY A 548 -42.85 -23.29 -21.74
CA GLY A 548 -43.41 -22.58 -22.87
C GLY A 548 -43.44 -21.06 -22.68
N ILE A 549 -44.16 -20.38 -23.59
CA ILE A 549 -44.30 -18.92 -23.57
C ILE A 549 -45.03 -18.39 -22.33
N GLY A 550 -45.96 -19.19 -21.77
CA GLY A 550 -46.83 -18.81 -20.65
C GLY A 550 -46.14 -18.81 -19.29
N ASN A 551 -45.04 -19.54 -19.12
CA ASN A 551 -44.30 -19.63 -17.85
C ASN A 551 -42.90 -19.01 -17.94
N GLN A 552 -42.74 -17.94 -18.73
CA GLN A 552 -41.52 -17.14 -18.71
C GLN A 552 -41.34 -16.44 -17.34
N ILE A 553 -40.09 -16.16 -16.97
CA ILE A 553 -39.73 -15.37 -15.80
C ILE A 553 -40.14 -13.92 -16.06
N GLY A 554 -40.96 -13.35 -15.17
CA GLY A 554 -41.31 -11.93 -15.25
C GLY A 554 -40.09 -11.03 -15.03
N VAL A 555 -39.93 -9.97 -15.81
CA VAL A 555 -38.82 -9.03 -15.64
C VAL A 555 -39.36 -7.64 -15.35
N LEU A 556 -38.86 -7.04 -14.28
CA LEU A 556 -39.17 -5.68 -13.86
C LEU A 556 -37.92 -4.83 -13.86
N PHE A 557 -38.05 -3.58 -14.30
CA PHE A 557 -37.04 -2.54 -14.18
C PHE A 557 -37.66 -1.30 -13.54
N ASP A 558 -37.00 -0.77 -12.50
CA ASP A 558 -37.40 0.48 -11.85
C ASP A 558 -38.89 0.53 -11.46
N GLY A 559 -39.37 -0.58 -10.88
CA GLY A 559 -40.75 -0.74 -10.43
C GLY A 559 -41.77 -1.04 -11.53
N ARG A 560 -41.38 -1.23 -12.79
CA ARG A 560 -42.33 -1.49 -13.89
C ARG A 560 -41.95 -2.77 -14.64
N ALA A 561 -42.97 -3.45 -15.19
CA ALA A 561 -42.70 -4.52 -16.15
C ALA A 561 -42.01 -3.93 -17.38
N VAL A 562 -41.03 -4.63 -17.92
CA VAL A 562 -40.28 -4.19 -19.11
C VAL A 562 -41.13 -4.38 -20.37
N THR A 563 -40.85 -3.60 -21.42
CA THR A 563 -41.54 -3.78 -22.70
C THR A 563 -41.02 -5.05 -23.40
N PRO A 564 -41.79 -5.66 -24.32
CA PRO A 564 -41.31 -6.84 -25.05
C PRO A 564 -39.98 -6.62 -25.77
N GLY A 565 -39.74 -5.43 -26.33
CA GLY A 565 -38.48 -5.12 -27.00
C GLY A 565 -37.30 -5.04 -26.04
N ASP A 566 -37.50 -4.45 -24.87
CA ASP A 566 -36.46 -4.42 -23.82
C ASP A 566 -36.19 -5.83 -23.29
N PHE A 567 -37.25 -6.64 -23.12
CA PHE A 567 -37.18 -8.01 -22.62
C PHE A 567 -36.32 -8.97 -23.47
N GLU A 568 -36.20 -8.70 -24.76
CA GLU A 568 -35.46 -9.53 -25.73
C GLU A 568 -34.08 -8.96 -26.09
N ALA A 569 -33.75 -7.75 -25.63
CA ALA A 569 -32.48 -7.11 -25.93
C ALA A 569 -31.40 -7.49 -24.90
N GLY A 570 -30.27 -8.02 -25.37
CA GLY A 570 -29.09 -8.26 -24.53
C GLY A 570 -28.37 -6.98 -24.12
N ALA A 571 -27.70 -7.02 -22.96
CA ALA A 571 -26.80 -6.00 -22.45
C ALA A 571 -25.34 -6.33 -22.81
N ALA A 572 -24.45 -5.33 -22.74
CA ALA A 572 -23.02 -5.55 -22.92
C ALA A 572 -22.47 -6.47 -21.83
N ALA A 573 -21.73 -7.51 -22.21
CA ALA A 573 -21.16 -8.47 -21.27
C ALA A 573 -20.29 -7.79 -20.21
N GLY A 574 -20.40 -8.26 -18.96
CA GLY A 574 -19.65 -7.77 -17.82
C GLY A 574 -18.40 -8.60 -17.57
N THR A 575 -18.56 -9.66 -16.79
CA THR A 575 -17.46 -10.51 -16.29
C THR A 575 -17.36 -11.87 -16.98
N VAL A 576 -18.32 -12.19 -17.85
CA VAL A 576 -18.32 -13.41 -18.66
C VAL A 576 -17.04 -13.49 -19.50
N GLY A 577 -16.34 -14.61 -19.42
CA GLY A 577 -15.09 -14.82 -20.16
C GLY A 577 -14.29 -16.02 -19.66
N ARG A 578 -13.48 -16.61 -20.54
CA ARG A 578 -12.55 -17.69 -20.19
C ARG A 578 -11.24 -17.10 -19.65
N CYS A 579 -10.44 -17.91 -18.95
CA CYS A 579 -9.07 -17.51 -18.65
C CYS A 579 -8.25 -17.42 -19.94
N ASN A 580 -7.38 -16.41 -20.02
CA ASN A 580 -6.46 -16.20 -21.14
C ASN A 580 -5.28 -17.15 -21.07
#